data_AF-A0A838UT28-F1
#
_entry.id   AF-A0A838UT28-F1
#
_cell.length_a   1.000
_cell.length_b   1.000
_cell.length_c   1.000
_cell.angle_alpha   90.00
_cell.angle_beta   90.00
_cell.angle_gamma   90.00
#
_symmetry.space_group_name_H-M   'P 1'
#
loop_
_entity.id
_entity.type
_entity.pdbx_description
1 polymer ?
#
loop_
_entity_poly.entity_id
_entity_poly.type
_entity_poly.pdbx_seq_one_letter_code
_entity_poly.pdbx_strand_id
1 'polypeptide(L)'
;LDLRYEAWPTTVGELAARVTALRSPDILGANVTIPHKQAIMPLLDRLAPSATEVGAVNTVTKADGLLVGHNTDADGLALALREVGWEHMSQGIVLGSGGAARAAVLALHRVGASAVCLLARQMTAAHAIVTDLLPHVAGTSLLWGDLLATDLAVWERMLAGTHIIINATSVGMAAQPGMPLSVAVLERVRAGTLVLDCITHETALLREARRRELPALDGLPMLLHQGALAFTLWTGQAAPLAVMRAALG
;
A
#
# COMPACT_ATOMS: atom_id res chain seq x y z
N LEU A 1 -4.72 23.68 15.33
CA LEU A 1 -4.60 24.12 13.92
C LEU A 1 -6.00 24.43 13.43
N ASP A 2 -6.22 25.56 12.78
CA ASP A 2 -7.51 25.90 12.19
C ASP A 2 -7.58 25.32 10.77
N LEU A 3 -7.79 24.00 10.68
CA LEU A 3 -7.77 23.24 9.43
C LEU A 3 -8.97 22.31 9.37
N ARG A 4 -9.45 22.07 8.15
CA ARG A 4 -10.53 21.14 7.87
C ARG A 4 -10.08 20.13 6.82
N TYR A 5 -10.40 18.86 7.06
CA TYR A 5 -10.13 17.77 6.13
C TYR A 5 -11.45 17.24 5.57
N GLU A 6 -11.62 17.29 4.25
CA GLU A 6 -12.88 16.93 3.59
C GLU A 6 -12.64 15.91 2.47
N ALA A 7 -13.52 14.92 2.40
CA ALA A 7 -13.52 13.97 1.29
C ALA A 7 -14.14 14.62 0.06
N TRP A 8 -13.42 14.54 -1.06
CA TRP A 8 -13.83 15.09 -2.35
C TRP A 8 -14.03 13.95 -3.34
N PRO A 9 -15.27 13.42 -3.49
CA PRO A 9 -15.56 12.42 -4.52
C PRO A 9 -15.10 12.93 -5.87
N THR A 10 -14.29 12.12 -6.55
CA THR A 10 -13.62 12.52 -7.79
C THR A 10 -13.60 11.32 -8.72
N THR A 11 -14.29 11.41 -9.85
CA THR A 11 -14.23 10.41 -10.92
C THR A 11 -12.93 10.56 -11.72
N VAL A 12 -12.61 9.58 -12.58
CA VAL A 12 -11.40 9.63 -13.43
C VAL A 12 -11.39 10.88 -14.33
N GLY A 13 -12.55 11.26 -14.87
CA GLY A 13 -12.67 12.45 -15.74
C GLY A 13 -12.52 13.78 -15.01
N GLU A 14 -12.75 13.81 -13.69
CA GLU A 14 -12.70 15.04 -12.88
C GLU A 14 -11.33 15.30 -12.26
N LEU A 15 -10.40 14.35 -12.34
CA LEU A 15 -9.11 14.43 -11.64
C LEU A 15 -8.34 15.71 -12.01
N ALA A 16 -8.26 16.06 -13.29
CA ALA A 16 -7.55 17.26 -13.74
C ALA A 16 -8.18 18.55 -13.17
N ALA A 17 -9.51 18.64 -13.17
CA ALA A 17 -10.21 19.78 -12.58
C ALA A 17 -9.95 19.85 -11.06
N ARG A 18 -9.88 18.70 -10.39
CA ARG A 18 -9.56 18.63 -8.96
C ARG A 18 -8.16 19.08 -8.64
N VAL A 19 -7.17 18.67 -9.43
CA VAL A 19 -5.78 19.12 -9.28
C VAL A 19 -5.66 20.62 -9.48
N THR A 20 -6.35 21.19 -10.47
CA THR A 20 -6.40 22.65 -10.64
C THR A 20 -6.95 23.34 -9.40
N ALA A 21 -8.02 22.81 -8.79
CA ALA A 21 -8.59 23.39 -7.57
C ALA A 21 -7.61 23.40 -6.39
N LEU A 22 -6.73 22.39 -6.27
CA LEU A 22 -5.70 22.33 -5.21
C LEU A 22 -4.71 23.50 -5.26
N ARG A 23 -4.63 24.24 -6.37
CA ARG A 23 -3.77 25.43 -6.48
C ARG A 23 -4.30 26.63 -5.70
N SER A 24 -5.53 26.59 -5.20
CA SER A 24 -6.07 27.65 -4.33
C SER A 24 -5.15 27.91 -3.13
N PRO A 25 -4.89 29.18 -2.75
CA PRO A 25 -4.09 29.50 -1.58
C PRO A 25 -4.66 28.88 -0.29
N ASP A 26 -5.99 28.73 -0.20
CA ASP A 26 -6.70 28.24 0.99
C ASP A 26 -6.59 26.72 1.21
N ILE A 27 -6.03 25.97 0.26
CA ILE A 27 -5.91 24.51 0.34
C ILE A 27 -4.46 24.12 0.61
N LEU A 28 -4.15 23.50 1.75
CA LEU A 28 -2.78 23.07 2.05
C LEU A 28 -2.28 21.92 1.14
N GLY A 29 -3.18 21.06 0.71
CA GLY A 29 -2.86 19.84 -0.01
C GLY A 29 -4.04 18.86 -0.02
N ALA A 30 -3.78 17.62 -0.38
CA ALA A 30 -4.80 16.56 -0.38
C ALA A 30 -4.16 15.18 -0.30
N ASN A 31 -4.84 14.21 0.33
CA ASN A 31 -4.56 12.81 0.00
C ASN A 31 -5.25 12.42 -1.30
N VAL A 32 -4.68 11.41 -1.96
CA VAL A 32 -5.16 10.85 -3.22
C VAL A 32 -5.28 9.35 -3.04
N THR A 33 -6.43 8.79 -3.43
CA THR A 33 -6.68 7.35 -3.32
C THR A 33 -7.13 6.75 -4.65
N ILE A 34 -7.43 5.44 -4.65
CA ILE A 34 -7.88 4.69 -5.82
C ILE A 34 -9.02 5.45 -6.55
N PRO A 35 -9.00 5.53 -7.89
CA PRO A 35 -8.00 4.97 -8.82
C PRO A 35 -6.88 5.97 -9.21
N HIS A 36 -6.74 7.10 -8.50
CA HIS A 36 -6.02 8.27 -9.00
C HIS A 36 -4.52 8.33 -8.72
N LYS A 37 -3.99 7.41 -7.89
CA LYS A 37 -2.61 7.53 -7.35
C LYS A 37 -1.52 7.60 -8.43
N GLN A 38 -1.70 6.95 -9.58
CA GLN A 38 -0.75 7.07 -10.71
C GLN A 38 -1.17 8.16 -11.69
N ALA A 39 -2.47 8.28 -11.97
CA ALA A 39 -3.02 9.24 -12.94
C ALA A 39 -2.78 10.70 -12.54
N ILE A 40 -2.60 10.99 -11.25
CA ILE A 40 -2.31 12.35 -10.78
C ILE A 40 -0.88 12.79 -11.06
N MET A 41 0.09 11.85 -11.14
CA MET A 41 1.51 12.17 -11.26
C MET A 41 1.84 13.16 -12.39
N PRO A 42 1.35 12.97 -13.64
CA PRO A 42 1.63 13.91 -14.73
C PRO A 42 0.91 15.28 -14.59
N LEU A 43 0.02 15.43 -13.61
CA LEU A 43 -0.75 16.66 -13.37
C LEU A 43 -0.11 17.56 -12.30
N LEU A 44 0.94 17.07 -11.61
CA LEU A 44 1.66 17.78 -10.57
C LEU A 44 2.90 18.47 -11.14
N ASP A 45 3.33 19.54 -10.48
CA ASP A 45 4.50 20.31 -10.94
C ASP A 45 5.81 19.58 -10.62
N ARG A 46 5.85 18.88 -9.48
CA ARG A 46 7.03 18.14 -9.00
C ARG A 46 6.61 16.85 -8.30
N LEU A 47 7.50 15.86 -8.34
CA LEU A 47 7.40 14.65 -7.54
C LEU A 47 8.57 14.61 -6.55
N ALA A 48 8.27 14.34 -5.28
CA ALA A 48 9.26 14.02 -4.28
C ALA A 48 9.89 12.65 -4.54
N PRO A 49 11.10 12.36 -4.03
CA PRO A 49 11.73 11.05 -4.17
C PRO A 49 10.80 9.90 -3.77
N SER A 50 10.02 10.05 -2.70
CA SER A 50 9.06 9.05 -2.23
C SER A 50 8.00 8.70 -3.28
N ALA A 51 7.49 9.67 -4.04
CA ALA A 51 6.53 9.43 -5.12
C ALA A 51 7.19 8.85 -6.37
N THR A 52 8.39 9.31 -6.70
CA THR A 52 9.17 8.81 -7.85
C THR A 52 9.55 7.35 -7.65
N GLU A 53 10.11 6.99 -6.49
CA GLU A 53 10.49 5.62 -6.14
C GLU A 53 9.29 4.67 -6.23
N VAL A 54 8.15 5.05 -5.66
CA VAL A 54 6.95 4.21 -5.67
C VAL A 54 6.32 4.17 -7.07
N GLY A 55 6.43 5.24 -7.85
CA GLY A 55 5.68 5.41 -9.09
C GLY A 55 4.18 5.63 -8.83
N ALA A 56 3.83 6.26 -7.71
CA ALA A 56 2.47 6.63 -7.34
C ALA A 56 2.46 7.74 -6.27
N VAL A 57 1.43 8.59 -6.27
CA VAL A 57 1.21 9.67 -5.30
C VAL A 57 -0.04 9.38 -4.47
N ASN A 58 0.07 9.44 -3.14
CA ASN A 58 -1.08 9.41 -2.22
C ASN A 58 -1.23 10.72 -1.44
N THR A 59 -0.29 11.66 -1.55
CA THR A 59 -0.26 12.91 -0.79
C THR A 59 0.26 14.04 -1.66
N VAL A 60 -0.48 15.13 -1.76
CA VAL A 60 -0.09 16.36 -2.47
C VAL A 60 0.12 17.46 -1.45
N THR A 61 1.19 18.22 -1.61
CA THR A 61 1.55 19.38 -0.78
C THR A 61 1.79 20.60 -1.67
N LYS A 62 1.98 21.78 -1.07
CA LYS A 62 2.42 22.99 -1.77
C LYS A 62 3.80 23.44 -1.27
N ALA A 63 4.70 23.72 -2.19
CA ALA A 63 5.99 24.35 -1.92
C ALA A 63 6.25 25.44 -2.95
N ASP A 64 6.46 26.69 -2.52
CA ASP A 64 6.70 27.85 -3.39
C ASP A 64 5.62 28.04 -4.49
N GLY A 65 4.35 27.76 -4.15
CA GLY A 65 3.23 27.82 -5.09
C GLY A 65 3.10 26.63 -6.05
N LEU A 66 4.01 25.66 -5.99
CA LEU A 66 4.01 24.44 -6.80
C LEU A 66 3.36 23.27 -6.07
N LEU A 67 2.60 22.46 -6.79
CA LEU A 67 2.06 21.20 -6.30
C LEU A 67 3.15 20.12 -6.34
N VAL A 68 3.43 19.54 -5.17
CA VAL A 68 4.43 18.48 -5.00
C VAL A 68 3.76 17.19 -4.56
N GLY A 69 3.94 16.13 -5.35
CA GLY A 69 3.43 14.79 -5.05
C GLY A 69 4.40 13.97 -4.19
N HIS A 70 3.84 13.29 -3.19
CA HIS A 70 4.53 12.41 -2.25
C HIS A 70 3.81 11.06 -2.17
N ASN A 71 4.54 10.05 -1.71
CA ASN A 71 3.96 8.78 -1.28
C ASN A 71 4.28 8.51 0.19
N THR A 72 3.26 8.42 1.04
CA THR A 72 3.39 8.07 2.46
C THR A 72 2.92 6.65 2.76
N ASP A 73 2.37 5.93 1.78
CA ASP A 73 1.89 4.55 1.98
C ASP A 73 3.06 3.60 2.25
N ALA A 74 4.16 3.73 1.51
CA ALA A 74 5.31 2.83 1.63
C ALA A 74 5.98 2.95 3.01
N ASP A 75 6.22 4.18 3.46
CA ASP A 75 6.76 4.43 4.80
C ASP A 75 5.75 4.14 5.90
N GLY A 76 4.47 4.44 5.67
CA GLY A 76 3.40 4.14 6.61
C GLY A 76 3.27 2.63 6.87
N LEU A 77 3.33 1.82 5.82
CA LEU A 77 3.31 0.36 5.94
C LEU A 77 4.61 -0.18 6.55
N ALA A 78 5.77 0.38 6.21
CA ALA A 78 7.03 -0.02 6.85
C ALA A 78 6.97 0.23 8.36
N LEU A 79 6.57 1.43 8.79
CA LEU A 79 6.38 1.78 10.21
C LEU A 79 5.37 0.87 10.90
N ALA A 80 4.25 0.56 10.24
CA ALA A 80 3.25 -0.36 10.76
C ALA A 80 3.85 -1.76 11.02
N LEU A 81 4.65 -2.29 10.09
CA LEU A 81 5.32 -3.58 10.23
C LEU A 81 6.36 -3.57 11.36
N ARG A 82 7.14 -2.49 11.50
CA ARG A 82 8.09 -2.34 12.63
C ARG A 82 7.37 -2.34 13.98
N GLU A 83 6.25 -1.61 14.08
CA GLU A 83 5.47 -1.51 15.31
C GLU A 83 4.98 -2.87 15.80
N VAL A 84 4.61 -3.76 14.88
CA VAL A 84 4.15 -5.12 15.21
C VAL A 84 5.28 -6.17 15.23
N GLY A 85 6.55 -5.74 15.11
CA GLY A 85 7.72 -6.61 15.19
C GLY A 85 7.96 -7.50 13.96
N TRP A 86 7.45 -7.11 12.80
CA TRP A 86 7.58 -7.84 11.53
C TRP A 86 8.67 -7.22 10.64
N GLU A 87 9.94 -7.41 11.01
CA GLU A 87 11.13 -6.94 10.28
C GLU A 87 12.10 -8.09 9.95
N HIS A 88 13.05 -7.84 9.04
CA HIS A 88 14.15 -8.75 8.67
C HIS A 88 13.70 -10.14 8.20
N MET A 89 12.57 -10.20 7.52
CA MET A 89 12.02 -11.42 6.94
C MET A 89 12.75 -11.82 5.65
N SER A 90 12.76 -13.12 5.31
CA SER A 90 13.41 -13.52 4.05
C SER A 90 12.53 -13.19 2.84
N GLN A 91 11.26 -13.59 2.84
CA GLN A 91 10.39 -13.52 1.67
C GLN A 91 9.00 -13.00 2.00
N GLY A 92 8.50 -12.08 1.18
CA GLY A 92 7.10 -11.62 1.20
C GLY A 92 6.38 -11.84 -0.13
N ILE A 93 5.07 -12.00 -0.08
CA ILE A 93 4.18 -12.01 -1.24
C ILE A 93 3.30 -10.76 -1.18
N VAL A 94 3.18 -10.04 -2.29
CA VAL A 94 2.24 -8.92 -2.45
C VAL A 94 1.22 -9.28 -3.53
N LEU A 95 -0.06 -9.10 -3.23
CA LEU A 95 -1.17 -9.35 -4.16
C LEU A 95 -1.67 -8.01 -4.69
N GLY A 96 -1.60 -7.80 -6.01
CA GLY A 96 -2.14 -6.63 -6.69
C GLY A 96 -1.18 -5.99 -7.68
N SER A 97 -1.66 -4.93 -8.33
CA SER A 97 -0.93 -4.22 -9.37
C SER A 97 -1.18 -2.70 -9.37
N GLY A 98 -1.66 -2.16 -8.24
CA GLY A 98 -1.94 -0.73 -8.07
C GLY A 98 -0.85 0.01 -7.28
N GLY A 99 -1.10 1.28 -6.99
CA GLY A 99 -0.21 2.11 -6.16
C GLY A 99 0.06 1.54 -4.77
N ALA A 100 -0.93 0.87 -4.15
CA ALA A 100 -0.75 0.19 -2.87
C ALA A 100 0.20 -1.01 -2.97
N ALA A 101 0.14 -1.77 -4.09
CA ALA A 101 1.02 -2.90 -4.31
C ALA A 101 2.47 -2.44 -4.53
N ARG A 102 2.67 -1.35 -5.29
CA ARG A 102 3.98 -0.68 -5.44
C ARG A 102 4.54 -0.25 -4.08
N ALA A 103 3.72 0.42 -3.27
CA ALA A 103 4.10 0.84 -1.92
C ALA A 103 4.44 -0.35 -1.01
N ALA A 104 3.69 -1.46 -1.09
CA ALA A 104 3.93 -2.67 -0.32
C ALA A 104 5.24 -3.36 -0.66
N VAL A 105 5.62 -3.43 -1.95
CA VAL A 105 6.93 -3.95 -2.36
C VAL A 105 8.07 -3.14 -1.75
N LEU A 106 7.99 -1.80 -1.82
CA LEU A 106 8.99 -0.92 -1.22
C LEU A 106 8.99 -0.98 0.32
N ALA A 107 7.82 -1.09 0.95
CA ALA A 107 7.72 -1.25 2.39
C ALA A 107 8.43 -2.52 2.87
N LEU A 108 8.21 -3.65 2.17
CA LEU A 108 8.89 -4.92 2.46
C LEU A 108 10.41 -4.81 2.29
N HIS A 109 10.87 -4.15 1.22
CA HIS A 109 12.29 -3.86 1.05
C HIS A 109 12.85 -3.03 2.23
N ARG A 110 12.14 -1.97 2.65
CA ARG A 110 12.56 -1.07 3.74
C ARG A 110 12.61 -1.76 5.12
N VAL A 111 11.81 -2.80 5.34
CA VAL A 111 11.87 -3.63 6.56
C VAL A 111 12.81 -4.83 6.42
N GLY A 112 13.60 -4.88 5.34
CA GLY A 112 14.69 -5.85 5.18
C GLY A 112 14.29 -7.16 4.51
N ALA A 113 13.22 -7.21 3.72
CA ALA A 113 12.87 -8.39 2.94
C ALA A 113 13.96 -8.72 1.90
N SER A 114 14.51 -9.93 1.93
CA SER A 114 15.50 -10.37 0.93
C SER A 114 14.88 -10.72 -0.43
N ALA A 115 13.59 -11.08 -0.46
CA ALA A 115 12.84 -11.36 -1.66
C ALA A 115 11.37 -10.92 -1.55
N VAL A 116 10.81 -10.39 -2.63
CA VAL A 116 9.40 -10.04 -2.73
C VAL A 116 8.82 -10.60 -4.03
N CYS A 117 7.74 -11.36 -3.93
CA CYS A 117 6.99 -11.86 -5.09
C CYS A 117 5.69 -11.07 -5.26
N LEU A 118 5.54 -10.40 -6.40
CA LEU A 118 4.34 -9.63 -6.75
C LEU A 118 3.41 -10.46 -7.65
N LEU A 119 2.22 -10.77 -7.15
CA LEU A 119 1.22 -11.55 -7.88
C LEU A 119 0.06 -10.65 -8.30
N ALA A 120 -0.28 -10.65 -9.59
CA ALA A 120 -1.42 -9.90 -10.10
C ALA A 120 -2.26 -10.75 -11.06
N ARG A 121 -3.52 -10.37 -11.25
CA ARG A 121 -4.41 -10.99 -12.26
C ARG A 121 -3.91 -10.77 -13.69
N GLN A 122 -3.21 -9.66 -13.93
CA GLN A 122 -2.55 -9.39 -15.19
C GLN A 122 -1.04 -9.46 -14.94
N MET A 123 -0.40 -10.56 -15.36
CA MET A 123 1.04 -10.77 -15.14
C MET A 123 1.90 -9.64 -15.73
N THR A 124 1.48 -9.07 -16.86
CA THR A 124 2.18 -7.93 -17.49
C THR A 124 2.22 -6.70 -16.59
N ALA A 125 1.18 -6.47 -15.78
CA ALA A 125 1.14 -5.36 -14.83
C ALA A 125 2.09 -5.60 -13.64
N ALA A 126 2.18 -6.84 -13.14
CA ALA A 126 3.14 -7.20 -12.10
C ALA A 126 4.59 -7.07 -12.61
N HIS A 127 4.86 -7.54 -13.83
CA HIS A 127 6.18 -7.41 -14.46
C HIS A 127 6.59 -5.94 -14.65
N ALA A 128 5.67 -5.07 -15.10
CA ALA A 128 5.93 -3.64 -15.22
C ALA A 128 6.30 -3.01 -13.88
N ILE A 129 5.57 -3.34 -12.80
CA ILE A 129 5.89 -2.85 -11.45
C ILE A 129 7.27 -3.34 -11.00
N VAL A 130 7.59 -4.62 -11.17
CA VAL A 130 8.89 -5.15 -10.79
C VAL A 130 10.02 -4.44 -11.55
N THR A 131 9.84 -4.24 -12.86
CA THR A 131 10.82 -3.51 -13.69
C THR A 131 11.03 -2.08 -13.19
N ASP A 132 9.94 -1.36 -12.90
CA ASP A 132 9.99 0.02 -12.43
C ASP A 132 10.65 0.15 -11.05
N LEU A 133 10.44 -0.83 -10.16
CA LEU A 133 10.94 -0.78 -8.78
C LEU A 133 12.37 -1.31 -8.65
N LEU A 134 12.86 -2.12 -9.59
CA LEU A 134 14.18 -2.74 -9.53
C LEU A 134 15.33 -1.75 -9.22
N PRO A 135 15.38 -0.53 -9.78
CA PRO A 135 16.40 0.46 -9.44
C PRO A 135 16.35 0.98 -8.00
N HIS A 136 15.23 0.79 -7.30
CA HIS A 136 14.93 1.35 -5.98
C HIS A 136 15.02 0.33 -4.84
N VAL A 137 15.30 -0.95 -5.13
CA VAL A 137 15.29 -2.05 -4.13
C VAL A 137 16.59 -2.85 -4.11
N ALA A 138 17.74 -2.16 -4.01
CA ALA A 138 19.05 -2.81 -4.01
C ALA A 138 19.16 -3.88 -2.90
N GLY A 139 19.55 -5.10 -3.27
CA GLY A 139 19.69 -6.23 -2.34
C GLY A 139 18.41 -7.03 -2.07
N THR A 140 17.27 -6.60 -2.60
CA THR A 140 16.02 -7.39 -2.55
C THR A 140 15.73 -8.00 -3.92
N SER A 141 15.56 -9.32 -3.97
CA SER A 141 15.16 -10.04 -5.18
C SER A 141 13.68 -9.80 -5.47
N LEU A 142 13.33 -9.28 -6.65
CA LEU A 142 11.95 -9.13 -7.07
C LEU A 142 11.52 -10.23 -8.04
N LEU A 143 10.42 -10.89 -7.71
CA LEU A 143 9.75 -11.88 -8.55
C LEU A 143 8.34 -11.40 -8.89
N TRP A 144 7.76 -11.91 -9.96
CA TRP A 144 6.37 -11.67 -10.30
C TRP A 144 5.69 -12.95 -10.80
N GLY A 145 4.37 -12.99 -10.71
CA GLY A 145 3.61 -14.17 -11.12
C GLY A 145 2.13 -13.90 -11.32
N ASP A 146 1.42 -14.97 -11.69
CA ASP A 146 -0.03 -14.97 -11.88
C ASP A 146 -0.73 -15.23 -10.55
N LEU A 147 -1.60 -14.30 -10.13
CA LEU A 147 -2.48 -14.49 -8.99
C LEU A 147 -3.57 -15.53 -9.24
N LEU A 148 -3.90 -15.80 -10.51
CA LEU A 148 -4.92 -16.75 -10.92
C LEU A 148 -4.37 -18.16 -11.18
N ALA A 149 -3.10 -18.42 -10.85
CA ALA A 149 -2.50 -19.73 -10.96
C ALA A 149 -3.33 -20.77 -10.20
N THR A 150 -3.82 -21.79 -10.91
CA THR A 150 -4.67 -22.86 -10.37
C THR A 150 -3.87 -24.06 -9.88
N ASP A 151 -2.62 -24.22 -10.32
CA ASP A 151 -1.74 -25.29 -9.89
C ASP A 151 -1.25 -25.02 -8.45
N LEU A 152 -1.75 -25.84 -7.52
CA LEU A 152 -1.41 -25.75 -6.11
C LEU A 152 0.07 -26.05 -5.84
N ALA A 153 0.75 -26.83 -6.70
CA ALA A 153 2.19 -27.06 -6.55
C ALA A 153 3.01 -25.77 -6.80
N VAL A 154 2.53 -24.86 -7.67
CA VAL A 154 3.14 -23.54 -7.85
C VAL A 154 3.04 -22.72 -6.56
N TRP A 155 1.85 -22.72 -5.94
CA TRP A 155 1.62 -22.04 -4.66
C TRP A 155 2.47 -22.62 -3.53
N GLU A 156 2.55 -23.94 -3.40
CA GLU A 156 3.38 -24.61 -2.39
C GLU A 156 4.85 -24.16 -2.48
N ARG A 157 5.40 -24.08 -3.70
CA ARG A 157 6.76 -23.57 -3.91
C ARG A 157 6.92 -22.10 -3.52
N MET A 158 5.96 -21.24 -3.85
CA MET A 158 6.01 -19.82 -3.47
C MET A 158 5.86 -19.63 -1.95
N LEU A 159 4.99 -20.43 -1.32
CA LEU A 159 4.65 -20.30 0.10
C LEU A 159 5.73 -20.88 1.04
N ALA A 160 6.53 -21.85 0.59
CA ALA A 160 7.50 -22.55 1.43
C ALA A 160 8.44 -21.62 2.24
N GLY A 161 8.86 -20.49 1.66
CA GLY A 161 9.71 -19.49 2.33
C GLY A 161 8.98 -18.23 2.79
N THR A 162 7.67 -18.11 2.54
CA THR A 162 6.94 -16.83 2.69
C THR A 162 6.65 -16.51 4.16
N HIS A 163 7.07 -15.34 4.61
CA HIS A 163 6.87 -14.83 5.96
C HIS A 163 5.64 -13.94 6.07
N ILE A 164 5.32 -13.22 5.00
CA ILE A 164 4.19 -12.31 4.96
C ILE A 164 3.49 -12.40 3.60
N ILE A 165 2.16 -12.32 3.63
CA ILE A 165 1.30 -12.15 2.46
C ILE A 165 0.54 -10.85 2.64
N ILE A 166 0.68 -9.91 1.71
CA ILE A 166 0.01 -8.62 1.73
C ILE A 166 -1.06 -8.57 0.64
N ASN A 167 -2.33 -8.45 1.01
CA ASN A 167 -3.38 -8.06 0.08
C ASN A 167 -3.33 -6.54 -0.16
N ALA A 168 -2.87 -6.14 -1.33
CA ALA A 168 -2.91 -4.76 -1.81
C ALA A 168 -3.89 -4.59 -3.00
N THR A 169 -4.87 -5.49 -3.11
CA THR A 169 -5.98 -5.40 -4.06
C THR A 169 -7.20 -4.72 -3.42
N SER A 170 -8.22 -4.42 -4.24
CA SER A 170 -9.53 -3.99 -3.74
C SER A 170 -10.45 -5.16 -3.34
N VAL A 171 -10.03 -6.42 -3.54
CA VAL A 171 -10.84 -7.60 -3.18
C VAL A 171 -10.92 -7.70 -1.66
N GLY A 172 -12.14 -7.73 -1.12
CA GLY A 172 -12.44 -7.64 0.31
C GLY A 172 -13.17 -6.34 0.71
N MET A 173 -13.17 -5.33 -0.18
CA MET A 173 -13.97 -4.11 0.00
C MET A 173 -15.45 -4.37 -0.31
N ALA A 174 -16.34 -3.51 0.19
CA ALA A 174 -17.79 -3.62 -0.08
C ALA A 174 -18.14 -3.64 -1.58
N ALA A 175 -17.41 -2.86 -2.39
CA ALA A 175 -17.59 -2.82 -3.84
C ALA A 175 -17.03 -4.04 -4.59
N GLN A 176 -16.14 -4.82 -3.94
CA GLN A 176 -15.51 -6.02 -4.51
C GLN A 176 -15.38 -7.09 -3.41
N PRO A 177 -16.50 -7.66 -2.94
CA PRO A 177 -16.47 -8.65 -1.87
C PRO A 177 -15.73 -9.91 -2.32
N GLY A 178 -15.17 -10.65 -1.35
CA GLY A 178 -14.50 -11.92 -1.61
C GLY A 178 -13.10 -11.98 -1.00
N MET A 179 -12.28 -12.89 -1.53
CA MET A 179 -10.91 -13.12 -1.11
C MET A 179 -9.99 -13.18 -2.33
N PRO A 180 -8.78 -12.57 -2.27
CA PRO A 180 -7.82 -12.62 -3.37
C PRO A 180 -7.13 -13.99 -3.49
N LEU A 181 -7.19 -14.82 -2.44
CA LEU A 181 -6.63 -16.17 -2.40
C LEU A 181 -7.75 -17.18 -2.13
N SER A 182 -7.63 -18.37 -2.72
CA SER A 182 -8.55 -19.47 -2.43
C SER A 182 -8.26 -20.08 -1.05
N VAL A 183 -9.27 -20.73 -0.48
CA VAL A 183 -9.17 -21.54 0.75
C VAL A 183 -8.05 -22.57 0.63
N ALA A 184 -7.94 -23.25 -0.53
CA ALA A 184 -6.91 -24.26 -0.79
C ALA A 184 -5.49 -23.69 -0.78
N VAL A 185 -5.29 -22.44 -1.22
CA VAL A 185 -4.00 -21.75 -1.13
C VAL A 185 -3.68 -21.41 0.33
N LEU A 186 -4.67 -20.88 1.08
CA LEU A 186 -4.48 -20.55 2.50
C LEU A 186 -4.19 -21.78 3.37
N GLU A 187 -4.71 -22.96 3.03
CA GLU A 187 -4.37 -24.22 3.71
C GLU A 187 -2.91 -24.64 3.58
N ARG A 188 -2.19 -24.09 2.60
CA ARG A 188 -0.76 -24.35 2.37
C ARG A 188 0.15 -23.28 2.99
N VAL A 189 -0.44 -22.22 3.53
CA VAL A 189 0.32 -21.18 4.21
C VAL A 189 0.85 -21.77 5.52
N ARG A 190 2.18 -21.69 5.69
CA ARG A 190 2.83 -22.21 6.88
C ARG A 190 2.36 -21.47 8.14
N ALA A 191 2.37 -22.19 9.26
CA ALA A 191 2.13 -21.58 10.56
C ALA A 191 3.08 -20.40 10.80
N GLY A 192 2.55 -19.37 11.45
CA GLY A 192 3.29 -18.15 11.76
C GLY A 192 3.59 -17.26 10.55
N THR A 193 3.03 -17.48 9.35
CA THR A 193 3.05 -16.46 8.27
C THR A 193 2.02 -15.38 8.55
N LEU A 194 2.43 -14.11 8.50
CA LEU A 194 1.51 -12.98 8.63
C LEU A 194 0.68 -12.81 7.36
N VAL A 195 -0.64 -12.76 7.53
CA VAL A 195 -1.57 -12.30 6.49
C VAL A 195 -1.96 -10.86 6.80
N LEU A 196 -1.49 -9.94 5.98
CA LEU A 196 -1.80 -8.51 6.07
C LEU A 196 -2.78 -8.13 4.96
N ASP A 197 -3.80 -7.34 5.29
CA ASP A 197 -4.68 -6.74 4.31
C ASP A 197 -4.57 -5.22 4.39
N CYS A 198 -4.36 -4.53 3.26
CA CYS A 198 -4.33 -3.06 3.24
C CYS A 198 -5.71 -2.44 3.49
N ILE A 199 -6.78 -3.25 3.52
CA ILE A 199 -8.14 -2.84 3.86
C ILE A 199 -8.28 -2.70 5.39
N THR A 200 -8.90 -1.62 5.84
CA THR A 200 -8.92 -1.15 7.24
C THR A 200 -10.07 -1.74 8.08
N HIS A 201 -10.54 -2.93 7.71
CA HIS A 201 -11.59 -3.64 8.43
C HIS A 201 -11.41 -5.15 8.25
N GLU A 202 -12.15 -5.92 9.04
CA GLU A 202 -12.12 -7.38 8.99
C GLU A 202 -12.57 -7.95 7.63
N THR A 203 -11.62 -8.31 6.76
CA THR A 203 -11.92 -8.89 5.45
C THR A 203 -12.18 -10.40 5.52
N ALA A 204 -12.72 -10.99 4.45
CA ALA A 204 -12.87 -12.44 4.37
C ALA A 204 -11.51 -13.17 4.41
N LEU A 205 -10.46 -12.54 3.86
CA LEU A 205 -9.10 -13.05 3.92
C LEU A 205 -8.59 -13.13 5.37
N LEU A 206 -8.75 -12.04 6.13
CA LEU A 206 -8.31 -11.99 7.52
C LEU A 206 -9.10 -12.96 8.42
N ARG A 207 -10.42 -13.09 8.21
CA ARG A 207 -11.24 -14.09 8.92
C ARG A 207 -10.75 -15.51 8.66
N GLU A 208 -10.47 -15.83 7.41
CA GLU A 208 -10.04 -17.17 7.02
C GLU A 208 -8.60 -17.48 7.48
N ALA A 209 -7.74 -16.46 7.54
CA ALA A 209 -6.42 -16.55 8.15
C ALA A 209 -6.51 -16.82 9.66
N ARG A 210 -7.33 -16.05 10.39
CA ARG A 210 -7.55 -16.26 11.84
C ARG A 210 -8.17 -17.61 12.17
N ARG A 211 -9.11 -18.10 11.34
CA ARG A 211 -9.67 -19.46 11.48
C ARG A 211 -8.60 -20.56 11.38
N ARG A 212 -7.46 -20.26 10.74
CA ARG A 212 -6.28 -21.13 10.63
C ARG A 212 -5.19 -20.82 11.65
N GLU A 213 -5.46 -19.94 12.61
CA GLU A 213 -4.47 -19.53 13.61
C GLU A 213 -3.24 -18.84 12.99
N LEU A 214 -3.38 -18.28 11.78
CA LEU A 214 -2.36 -17.45 11.17
C LEU A 214 -2.40 -16.05 11.81
N PRO A 215 -1.24 -15.43 12.10
CA PRO A 215 -1.17 -14.02 12.43
C PRO A 215 -1.86 -13.20 11.32
N ALA A 216 -2.73 -12.27 11.71
CA ALA A 216 -3.53 -11.49 10.79
C ALA A 216 -3.54 -10.01 11.20
N LEU A 217 -3.27 -9.11 10.25
CA LEU A 217 -3.23 -7.66 10.46
C LEU A 217 -4.06 -6.94 9.39
N ASP A 218 -4.94 -6.04 9.81
CA ASP A 218 -5.67 -5.18 8.88
C ASP A 218 -4.86 -3.92 8.51
N GLY A 219 -5.49 -3.05 7.71
CA GLY A 219 -4.85 -1.85 7.19
C GLY A 219 -4.82 -0.68 8.17
N LEU A 220 -5.41 -0.78 9.37
CA LEU A 220 -5.51 0.37 10.29
C LEU A 220 -4.14 0.91 10.74
N PRO A 221 -3.14 0.08 11.10
CA PRO A 221 -1.82 0.58 11.44
C PRO A 221 -1.15 1.30 10.26
N MET A 222 -1.30 0.77 9.04
CA MET A 222 -0.81 1.43 7.83
C MET A 222 -1.51 2.77 7.61
N LEU A 223 -2.84 2.83 7.76
CA LEU A 223 -3.66 4.03 7.64
C LEU A 223 -3.21 5.13 8.63
N LEU A 224 -2.95 4.74 9.88
CA LEU A 224 -2.47 5.62 10.95
C LEU A 224 -1.14 6.26 10.56
N HIS A 225 -0.14 5.45 10.22
CA HIS A 225 1.21 5.94 9.95
C HIS A 225 1.29 6.75 8.65
N GLN A 226 0.65 6.32 7.57
CA GLN A 226 0.64 7.11 6.33
C GLN A 226 -0.06 8.46 6.52
N GLY A 227 -1.09 8.50 7.36
CA GLY A 227 -1.85 9.71 7.67
C GLY A 227 -1.06 10.65 8.57
N ALA A 228 -0.32 10.11 9.53
CA ALA A 228 0.61 10.87 10.37
C ALA A 228 1.74 11.52 9.57
N LEU A 229 2.30 10.79 8.59
CA LEU A 229 3.30 11.34 7.67
C LEU A 229 2.71 12.45 6.80
N ALA A 230 1.51 12.26 6.23
CA ALA A 230 0.82 13.28 5.43
C ALA A 230 0.50 14.54 6.26
N PHE A 231 0.01 14.36 7.50
CA PHE A 231 -0.21 15.45 8.43
C PHE A 231 1.07 16.26 8.68
N THR A 232 2.19 15.58 8.91
CA THR A 232 3.48 16.22 9.14
C THR A 232 3.93 17.00 7.90
N LEU A 233 3.74 16.44 6.70
CA LEU A 233 4.05 17.11 5.43
C LEU A 233 3.26 18.41 5.21
N TRP A 234 1.99 18.47 5.61
CA TRP A 234 1.17 19.68 5.44
C TRP A 234 1.40 20.73 6.51
N THR A 235 1.65 20.31 7.75
CA THR A 235 1.61 21.20 8.92
C THR A 235 3.00 21.58 9.41
N GLY A 236 4.03 20.83 9.04
CA GLY A 236 5.37 20.93 9.60
C GLY A 236 5.45 20.49 11.08
N GLN A 237 4.36 19.97 11.65
CA GLN A 237 4.27 19.54 13.04
C GLN A 237 4.24 18.03 13.14
N ALA A 238 4.86 17.48 14.20
CA ALA A 238 4.75 16.05 14.49
C ALA A 238 3.27 15.68 14.71
N ALA A 239 2.81 14.65 14.00
CA ALA A 239 1.44 14.16 14.14
C ALA A 239 1.20 13.56 15.54
N PRO A 240 0.07 13.87 16.20
CA PRO A 240 -0.26 13.33 17.51
C PRO A 240 -0.73 11.87 17.40
N LEU A 241 0.20 10.93 17.21
CA LEU A 241 -0.09 9.52 16.94
C LEU A 241 -1.06 8.87 17.93
N ALA A 242 -0.95 9.17 19.22
CA ALA A 242 -1.84 8.61 20.24
C ALA A 242 -3.31 9.08 20.04
N VAL A 243 -3.50 10.35 19.69
CA VAL A 243 -4.84 10.92 19.41
C VAL A 243 -5.40 10.35 18.12
N MET A 244 -4.57 10.29 17.06
CA MET A 244 -4.98 9.71 15.79
C MET A 244 -5.37 8.24 15.93
N ARG A 245 -4.60 7.46 16.71
CA ARG A 245 -4.91 6.06 17.01
C ARG A 245 -6.25 5.93 17.72
N ALA A 246 -6.48 6.69 18.78
CA ALA A 246 -7.74 6.66 19.52
C ALA A 246 -8.96 7.04 18.64
N ALA A 247 -8.76 7.86 17.62
CA ALA A 247 -9.82 8.25 16.69
C ALA A 247 -10.18 7.16 15.65
N LEU A 248 -9.31 6.16 15.46
CA LEU A 248 -9.54 5.05 14.53
C LEU A 248 -10.33 3.89 15.15
N GLY A 249 -10.54 3.91 16.47
CA GLY A 249 -11.16 2.82 17.25
C GLY A 249 -10.13 1.92 17.91
#